data_AF-A0A074ZQB4-F1
#
_entry.id   AF-A0A074ZQB4-F1
#
_cell.length_a   1.000
_cell.length_b   1.000
_cell.length_c   1.000
_cell.angle_alpha   90.00
_cell.angle_beta   90.00
_cell.angle_gamma   90.00
#
_symmetry.space_group_name_H-M   'P 1'
#
loop_
_entity.id
_entity.type
_entity.pdbx_description
1 polymer ?
#
loop_
_entity_poly.entity_id
_entity_poly.type
_entity_poly.pdbx_seq_one_letter_code
_entity_poly.pdbx_strand_id
1 'polypeptide(L)' 'MASRILQLNGDFRPLRKKWLTKFIQGHPRIRSVIRRPIKAARINSTHPDLIRKFYQLFQEVVRQYNI' A
#
# COMPACT_ATOMS: atom_id res chain seq x y z
N MET A 1 5.04 -3.72 -14.55
CA MET A 1 5.94 -2.55 -14.57
C MET A 1 7.38 -2.94 -14.28
N ALA A 2 7.71 -3.48 -13.10
CA ALA A 2 9.08 -3.93 -12.78
C ALA A 2 9.64 -5.00 -13.74
N SER A 3 8.82 -5.96 -14.17
CA SER A 3 9.20 -6.96 -15.19
C SER A 3 9.60 -6.32 -16.53
N ARG A 4 8.93 -5.23 -16.92
CA ARG A 4 9.19 -4.55 -18.18
C ARG A 4 10.49 -3.74 -18.14
N ILE A 5 10.82 -3.16 -16.99
CA ILE A 5 12.11 -2.48 -16.76
C ILE A 5 13.26 -3.49 -16.83
N LEU A 6 13.09 -4.69 -16.26
CA LEU A 6 14.10 -5.75 -16.34
C LEU A 6 14.32 -6.21 -17.79
N GLN A 7 13.23 -6.40 -18.55
CA GLN A 7 13.31 -6.76 -19.97
C GLN A 7 14.03 -5.68 -20.81
N LEU A 8 13.76 -4.39 -20.53
CA LEU A 8 14.48 -3.28 -21.18
C LEU A 8 15.98 -3.26 -20.84
N ASN A 9 16.36 -3.77 -19.66
CA ASN A 9 17.76 -3.94 -19.25
C ASN A 9 18.35 -5.30 -19.67
N GLY A 10 17.66 -6.07 -20.52
CA GLY A 10 18.13 -7.37 -21.03
C GLY A 10 17.90 -8.57 -20.10
N ASP A 11 17.20 -8.39 -18.96
CA ASP A 11 16.81 -9.50 -18.08
C ASP A 11 15.36 -9.91 -18.35
N PHE A 12 15.20 -11.06 -18.99
CA PHE A 12 13.90 -11.64 -19.35
C PHE A 12 13.39 -12.65 -18.32
N ARG A 13 14.10 -12.86 -17.21
CA ARG A 13 13.69 -13.85 -16.22
C ARG A 13 12.38 -13.42 -15.54
N PRO A 14 11.45 -14.35 -15.30
CA PRO A 14 10.21 -14.03 -14.61
C PRO A 14 10.49 -13.60 -13.17
N LEU A 15 9.85 -12.50 -12.75
CA LEU A 15 9.87 -12.05 -11.37
C LEU A 15 9.25 -13.12 -10.46
N ARG A 16 10.05 -13.68 -9.56
CA ARG A 16 9.59 -14.70 -8.60
C ARG A 16 8.62 -14.10 -7.58
N LYS A 17 7.66 -14.91 -7.07
CA LYS A 17 6.62 -14.49 -6.10
C LYS A 17 7.14 -13.69 -4.89
N LYS A 18 8.37 -13.96 -4.42
CA LYS A 18 8.99 -13.29 -3.25
C LYS A 18 9.92 -12.13 -3.62
N TRP A 19 10.03 -11.76 -4.90
CA TRP A 19 10.99 -10.75 -5.36
C TRP A 19 10.79 -9.40 -4.68
N LEU A 20 9.55 -8.90 -4.61
CA LEU A 20 9.24 -7.61 -4.00
C LEU A 20 9.64 -7.59 -2.52
N THR A 21 9.29 -8.65 -1.78
CA THR A 21 9.62 -8.76 -0.35
C THR A 21 11.12 -8.79 -0.13
N LYS A 22 11.87 -9.56 -0.93
CA LYS A 22 13.34 -9.63 -0.84
C LYS A 22 14.01 -8.31 -1.24
N PHE A 23 13.49 -7.65 -2.28
CA PHE A 23 13.96 -6.34 -2.72
C PHE A 23 13.84 -5.29 -1.62
N ILE A 24 12.65 -5.21 -0.98
CA ILE A 24 12.41 -4.29 0.14
C ILE A 24 13.29 -4.66 1.36
N GLN A 25 13.49 -5.95 1.65
CA GLN A 25 14.34 -6.40 2.75
C GLN A 25 15.81 -6.02 2.55
N GLY A 26 16.33 -6.16 1.32
CA GLY A 26 17.72 -5.83 0.99
C GLY A 26 18.02 -4.32 0.93
N HIS A 27 16.99 -3.47 0.90
CA HIS A 27 17.14 -2.02 0.70
C HIS A 27 16.51 -1.24 1.89
N PRO A 28 17.25 -1.04 3.00
CA PRO A 28 16.72 -0.45 4.24
C PRO A 28 16.12 0.94 4.06
N ARG A 29 16.67 1.74 3.14
CA ARG A 29 16.16 3.08 2.81
C ARG A 29 14.75 3.01 2.21
N ILE A 30 14.53 2.12 1.24
CA ILE A 30 13.21 1.90 0.63
C ILE A 30 12.22 1.39 1.68
N ARG A 31 12.64 0.44 2.53
CA ARG A 31 11.81 -0.06 3.64
C ARG A 31 11.39 1.06 4.60
N SER A 32 12.28 1.99 4.92
CA SER A 32 11.98 3.14 5.77
C SER A 32 10.96 4.07 5.11
N VAL A 33 11.17 4.40 3.83
CA VAL A 33 10.27 5.27 3.05
C VAL A 33 8.90 4.65 2.85
N ILE A 34 8.78 3.33 2.65
CA ILE A 34 7.46 2.67 2.52
C ILE A 34 6.74 2.62 3.88
N ARG A 35 7.46 2.43 4.99
CA ARG A 35 6.86 2.29 6.32
C ARG A 35 6.40 3.61 6.94
N ARG A 36 7.08 4.72 6.66
CA ARG A 36 6.77 6.04 7.25
C ARG A 36 5.39 6.58 6.83
N PRO A 37 4.99 6.61 5.55
CA PRO A 37 3.66 7.04 5.10
C PRO A 37 2.57 6.14 5.67
N ILE A 38 2.78 4.81 5.73
CA ILE A 38 1.80 3.89 6.30
C ILE A 38 1.64 4.14 7.80
N LYS A 39 2.72 4.41 8.53
CA LYS A 39 2.64 4.81 9.95
C LYS A 39 1.95 6.16 10.13
N ALA A 40 2.29 7.16 9.33
CA ALA A 40 1.68 8.48 9.40
C ALA A 40 0.18 8.43 9.05
N ALA A 41 -0.19 7.72 7.99
CA ALA A 41 -1.58 7.47 7.62
C ALA A 41 -2.33 6.71 8.73
N ARG A 42 -1.71 5.70 9.36
CA ARG A 42 -2.31 5.02 10.51
C ARG A 42 -2.52 5.96 11.70
N ILE A 43 -1.52 6.76 12.07
CA ILE A 43 -1.63 7.73 13.17
C ILE A 43 -2.78 8.71 12.89
N ASN A 44 -2.84 9.27 11.67
CA ASN A 44 -3.91 10.17 11.25
C ASN A 44 -5.27 9.45 11.26
N SER A 45 -5.36 8.21 10.78
CA SER A 45 -6.55 7.37 10.84
C SER A 45 -6.85 6.79 12.23
N THR A 46 -6.01 7.02 13.25
CA THR A 46 -6.26 6.59 14.64
C THR A 46 -7.00 7.67 15.42
N HIS A 47 -7.18 8.88 14.87
CA HIS A 47 -8.07 9.86 15.46
C HIS A 47 -9.50 9.28 15.51
N PRO A 48 -10.06 9.05 16.71
CA PRO A 48 -11.36 8.39 16.87
C PRO A 48 -12.47 9.08 16.07
N ASP A 49 -12.37 10.40 15.91
CA ASP A 49 -13.32 11.21 15.15
C ASP A 49 -13.26 10.93 13.64
N LEU A 50 -12.07 10.68 13.09
CA LEU A 50 -11.91 10.34 11.66
C LEU A 50 -12.41 8.92 11.37
N ILE A 51 -12.18 7.98 12.30
CA ILE A 51 -12.75 6.63 12.22
C ILE A 51 -14.28 6.71 12.27
N ARG A 52 -14.82 7.46 13.24
CA ARG A 52 -16.27 7.63 13.41
C ARG A 52 -16.90 8.26 12.18
N LYS A 53 -16.29 9.31 11.62
CA LYS A 53 -16.74 9.99 10.40
C LYS A 53 -16.70 9.06 9.18
N PHE A 54 -15.65 8.24 9.04
CA PHE A 54 -15.59 7.23 7.99
C PHE A 54 -16.74 6.22 8.09
N TYR A 55 -17.01 5.68 9.28
CA TYR A 55 -18.12 4.74 9.47
C TYR A 55 -19.49 5.37 9.25
N GLN A 56 -19.69 6.63 9.63
CA GLN A 56 -20.94 7.36 9.35
C GLN A 56 -21.18 7.51 7.84
N LEU A 57 -20.17 7.97 7.10
CA LEU A 57 -20.24 8.11 5.65
C LEU A 57 -20.44 6.76 4.95
N PHE A 58 -19.77 5.71 5.43
CA PHE A 58 -19.95 4.36 4.92
C PHE A 58 -21.38 3.86 5.14
N GLN A 59 -21.97 4.08 6.32
CA GLN A 59 -23.36 3.69 6.60
C GLN A 59 -24.37 4.50 5.77
N GLU A 60 -24.12 5.78 5.50
CA GLU A 60 -24.96 6.57 4.60
C GLU A 60 -24.93 6.03 3.18
N VAL A 61 -23.74 5.71 2.64
CA VAL A 61 -23.59 5.14 1.30
C VAL A 61 -24.29 3.77 1.22
N VAL A 62 -24.09 2.90 2.22
CA VAL A 62 -24.79 1.60 2.29
C VAL A 62 -26.31 1.78 2.31
N ARG A 63 -26.84 2.74 3.07
CA ARG A 63 -28.28 3.03 3.10
C ARG A 63 -28.80 3.62 1.80
N GLN A 64 -28.03 4.51 1.17
CA GLN A 64 -28.44 5.20 -0.05
C GLN A 64 -28.41 4.28 -1.27
N TYR A 65 -27.46 3.36 -1.34
CA TYR A 65 -27.29 2.44 -2.47
C TYR A 65 -27.81 1.02 -2.20
N ASN A 66 -28.29 0.75 -0.98
CA ASN A 66 -28.88 -0.51 -0.52
C ASN A 66 -28.04 -1.76 -0.88
N ILE A 67 -26.75 -1.69 -0.59
CA ILE A 67 -25.71 -2.71 -0.86
C ILE A 67 -25.12 -3.28 0.42
#